data_AF-A0A8H4QAL1-F1
#
_entry.id   AF-A0A8H4QAL1-F1
#
_cell.length_a   1.000
_cell.length_b   1.000
_cell.length_c   1.000
_cell.angle_alpha   90.00
_cell.angle_beta   90.00
_cell.angle_gamma   90.00
#
_symmetry.space_group_name_H-M   'P 1'
#
loop_
_entity.id
_entity.type
_entity.pdbx_description
1 polymer ?
#
loop_
_entity_poly.entity_id
_entity_poly.type
_entity_poly.pdbx_seq_one_letter_code
_entity_poly.pdbx_strand_id
1 'polypeptide(L)'
;MASAIGLWLASETAQNSHMTPRQTLVTAGCACVYMHQIHTYALLPPFRLARALPAIFEAALLVSLLAVDHTQFKASKTRGNMSLSIPVLEDYGLSPTHGFLPATPPLTHLPDPYYGKWEAVATNLQAQVLGRRLRGVVDGLPVLSTSRLRDEAEWRRAYSLLCFITHAYIWGDDVPADRLPPSLAAPLLDIATHLEVPPVATYAAVCLWNYKPIFPDEPIDGLKNLATVNTFTGSIDESWFYLVSIAIEGRGASILPLVLKAMGAARRKDSPAVARCLRSFAERLADLTTILQRMHESCDPRIFFHRIRPFLAGSKNMAEAGLPRGVLYDDGSAAPAYRQYSGGSNAQSSLIQFFDIALGVCHRPTGETAADDTARGSNPNSRNNFIQDMRRYMPGPHARFLEDVSRVANLREYVHSHRDDHELCLAFDACLAMLSGFRDKHIAIVTRYIITPSREARAHNRRREPVSKKHLNLATASMQAQDRGHKGTGGTALIPFLKQARDETSEPTVEEWTKRFIQRKAEGDARADMPLGRPEQADKESVSVKGLAGSWTMEDNVGGICLV
;
A
#
# COMPACT_ATOMS: atom_id res chain seq x y z
N MET A 1 -17.38 -7.32 -50.05
CA MET A 1 -17.38 -7.27 -48.56
C MET A 1 -18.65 -7.89 -47.97
N ALA A 2 -19.86 -7.48 -48.37
CA ALA A 2 -21.12 -8.09 -47.92
C ALA A 2 -21.24 -9.60 -48.23
N SER A 3 -20.83 -10.04 -49.43
CA SER A 3 -20.81 -11.48 -49.77
C SER A 3 -19.80 -12.29 -48.97
N ALA A 4 -18.70 -11.67 -48.50
CA ALA A 4 -17.69 -12.34 -47.67
C ALA A 4 -18.17 -12.50 -46.22
N ILE A 5 -18.93 -11.53 -45.71
CA ILE A 5 -19.57 -11.57 -44.38
C ILE A 5 -20.72 -12.60 -44.36
N GLY A 6 -21.48 -12.72 -45.45
CA GLY A 6 -22.53 -13.73 -45.58
C GLY A 6 -21.99 -15.17 -45.61
N LEU A 7 -20.87 -15.40 -46.31
CA LEU A 7 -20.18 -16.70 -46.33
C LEU A 7 -19.55 -17.06 -44.98
N TRP A 8 -19.05 -16.06 -44.23
CA TRP A 8 -18.49 -16.25 -42.89
C TRP A 8 -19.57 -16.60 -41.86
N LEU A 9 -20.72 -15.90 -41.86
CA LEU A 9 -21.85 -16.20 -40.96
C LEU A 9 -22.49 -17.59 -41.23
N ALA A 10 -22.51 -18.02 -42.49
CA ALA A 10 -22.98 -19.37 -42.87
C ALA A 10 -22.00 -20.48 -42.44
N SER A 11 -20.70 -20.17 -42.38
CA SER A 11 -19.65 -21.08 -41.87
C SER A 11 -19.74 -21.25 -40.35
N GLU A 12 -19.95 -20.16 -39.60
CA GLU A 12 -20.07 -20.17 -38.13
C GLU A 12 -21.29 -20.96 -37.62
N THR A 13 -22.40 -20.92 -38.39
CA THR A 13 -23.64 -21.64 -38.05
C THR A 13 -23.57 -23.14 -38.35
N ALA A 14 -22.79 -23.54 -39.36
CA ALA A 14 -22.57 -24.95 -39.70
C ALA A 14 -21.58 -25.68 -38.77
N GLN A 15 -20.68 -24.96 -38.09
CA GLN A 15 -19.67 -25.54 -37.20
C GLN A 15 -20.13 -25.78 -35.74
N ASN A 16 -21.35 -25.34 -35.38
CA ASN A 16 -21.88 -25.45 -34.01
C ASN A 16 -22.97 -26.54 -33.91
N SER A 17 -22.57 -27.79 -33.73
CA SER A 17 -23.47 -28.95 -33.55
C SER A 17 -24.23 -28.99 -32.21
N HIS A 18 -24.22 -27.91 -31.42
CA HIS A 18 -24.82 -27.84 -30.08
C HIS A 18 -25.76 -26.63 -29.87
N MET A 19 -26.29 -26.03 -30.93
CA MET A 19 -27.31 -24.98 -30.78
C MET A 19 -28.70 -25.55 -30.49
N THR A 20 -29.35 -25.01 -29.46
CA THR A 20 -30.76 -25.29 -29.17
C THR A 20 -31.68 -24.58 -30.19
N PRO A 21 -32.90 -25.08 -30.47
CA PRO A 21 -33.81 -24.48 -31.46
C PRO A 21 -34.11 -22.99 -31.22
N ARG A 22 -34.08 -22.56 -29.95
CA ARG A 22 -34.28 -21.16 -29.55
C ARG A 22 -33.07 -20.27 -29.90
N GLN A 23 -31.85 -20.81 -29.90
CA GLN A 23 -30.64 -20.08 -30.29
C GLN A 23 -30.61 -19.88 -31.81
N THR A 24 -30.95 -20.91 -32.58
CA THR A 24 -31.07 -20.81 -34.04
C THR A 24 -32.07 -19.73 -34.47
N LEU A 25 -33.20 -19.61 -33.77
CA LEU A 25 -34.22 -18.58 -34.04
C LEU A 25 -33.73 -17.15 -33.76
N VAL A 26 -32.96 -16.95 -32.68
CA VAL A 26 -32.42 -15.62 -32.31
C VAL A 26 -31.32 -15.20 -33.27
N THR A 27 -30.41 -16.12 -33.63
CA THR A 27 -29.34 -15.84 -34.59
C THR A 27 -29.88 -15.57 -36.00
N ALA A 28 -30.91 -16.32 -36.42
CA ALA A 28 -31.62 -16.05 -37.68
C ALA A 28 -32.38 -14.72 -37.66
N GLY A 29 -33.01 -14.37 -36.53
CA GLY A 29 -33.69 -13.08 -36.34
C GLY A 29 -32.73 -11.88 -36.42
N CYS A 30 -31.57 -11.96 -35.76
CA CYS A 30 -30.54 -10.91 -35.83
C CYS A 30 -29.94 -10.78 -37.24
N ALA A 31 -29.71 -11.88 -37.95
CA ALA A 31 -29.21 -11.85 -39.34
C ALA A 31 -30.22 -11.22 -40.31
N CYS A 32 -31.52 -11.45 -40.11
CA CYS A 32 -32.58 -10.89 -40.95
C CYS A 32 -32.73 -9.36 -40.76
N VAL A 33 -32.63 -8.88 -39.51
CA VAL A 33 -32.62 -7.43 -39.20
C VAL A 33 -31.39 -6.73 -39.81
N TYR A 34 -30.24 -7.41 -39.81
CA TYR A 34 -28.99 -6.87 -40.36
C TYR A 34 -28.98 -6.81 -41.90
N MET A 35 -29.51 -7.83 -42.58
CA MET A 35 -29.68 -7.82 -44.05
C MET A 35 -30.63 -6.71 -44.49
N HIS A 36 -31.68 -6.43 -43.71
CA HIS A 36 -32.60 -5.32 -43.99
C HIS A 36 -31.91 -3.96 -43.82
N GLN A 37 -31.11 -3.77 -42.76
CA GLN A 37 -30.34 -2.53 -42.55
C GLN A 37 -29.28 -2.29 -43.63
N ILE A 38 -28.51 -3.32 -44.03
CA ILE A 38 -27.48 -3.19 -45.08
C ILE A 38 -28.10 -2.78 -46.43
N HIS A 39 -29.28 -3.31 -46.77
CA HIS A 39 -30.02 -2.89 -47.97
C HIS A 39 -30.42 -1.42 -47.94
N THR A 40 -30.77 -0.87 -46.77
CA THR A 40 -31.12 0.55 -46.59
C THR A 40 -29.91 1.48 -46.72
N TYR A 41 -28.71 1.03 -46.31
CA TYR A 41 -27.47 1.82 -46.42
C TYR A 41 -26.84 1.80 -47.82
N ALA A 42 -27.16 0.80 -48.65
CA ALA A 42 -26.70 0.70 -50.03
C ALA A 42 -27.31 1.74 -50.99
N LEU A 43 -28.34 2.49 -50.55
CA LEU A 43 -29.04 3.51 -51.33
C LEU A 43 -28.63 4.95 -50.97
N LEU A 44 -27.65 5.15 -50.08
CA LEU A 44 -27.23 6.49 -49.62
C LEU A 44 -26.08 7.07 -50.48
N PRO A 45 -26.09 8.38 -50.78
CA PRO A 45 -25.00 9.04 -51.50
C PRO A 45 -23.68 9.05 -50.69
N PRO A 46 -22.52 9.02 -51.37
CA PRO A 46 -21.21 8.64 -50.79
C PRO A 46 -20.76 9.49 -49.59
N PHE A 47 -21.14 10.76 -49.52
CA PHE A 47 -20.80 11.65 -48.39
C PHE A 47 -21.51 11.30 -47.07
N ARG A 48 -22.67 10.64 -47.11
CA ARG A 48 -23.38 10.19 -45.89
C ARG A 48 -22.91 8.81 -45.40
N LEU A 49 -22.40 7.97 -46.30
CA LEU A 49 -21.80 6.68 -45.96
C LEU A 49 -20.51 6.84 -45.16
N ALA A 50 -19.67 7.82 -45.52
CA ALA A 50 -18.44 8.17 -44.81
C ALA A 50 -18.67 8.62 -43.35
N ARG A 51 -19.81 9.27 -43.08
CA ARG A 51 -20.19 9.74 -41.73
C ARG A 51 -20.82 8.65 -40.86
N ALA A 52 -21.36 7.59 -41.45
CA ALA A 52 -22.02 6.48 -40.74
C ALA A 52 -21.08 5.30 -40.43
N LEU A 53 -19.95 5.20 -41.15
CA LEU A 53 -18.93 4.16 -40.97
C LEU A 53 -18.41 3.99 -39.53
N PRO A 54 -18.16 5.06 -38.74
CA PRO A 54 -17.72 4.92 -37.36
C PRO A 54 -18.77 4.24 -36.47
N ALA A 55 -20.05 4.62 -36.60
CA ALA A 55 -21.14 4.06 -35.81
C ALA A 55 -21.44 2.59 -36.16
N ILE A 56 -21.22 2.20 -37.43
CA ILE A 56 -21.34 0.81 -37.89
C ILE A 56 -20.21 -0.05 -37.31
N PHE A 57 -18.98 0.48 -37.25
CA PHE A 57 -17.84 -0.20 -36.63
C PHE A 57 -18.02 -0.34 -35.11
N GLU A 58 -18.52 0.70 -34.45
CA GLU A 58 -18.79 0.69 -33.00
C GLU A 58 -19.88 -0.34 -32.64
N ALA A 59 -20.95 -0.43 -33.44
CA ALA A 59 -22.01 -1.41 -33.24
C ALA A 59 -21.54 -2.85 -33.50
N ALA A 60 -20.69 -3.09 -34.51
CA ALA A 60 -20.10 -4.39 -34.77
C ALA A 60 -19.11 -4.82 -33.67
N LEU A 61 -18.36 -3.87 -33.11
CA LEU A 61 -17.46 -4.10 -31.97
C LEU A 61 -18.25 -4.39 -30.69
N LEU A 62 -19.36 -3.69 -30.45
CA LEU A 62 -20.23 -3.94 -29.30
C LEU A 62 -20.89 -5.32 -29.35
N VAL A 63 -21.33 -5.78 -30.53
CA VAL A 63 -21.89 -7.12 -30.70
C VAL A 63 -20.83 -8.20 -30.54
N SER A 64 -19.60 -7.95 -31.02
CA SER A 64 -18.46 -8.85 -30.81
C SER A 64 -18.05 -8.92 -29.33
N LEU A 65 -18.05 -7.79 -28.62
CA LEU A 65 -17.79 -7.72 -27.19
C LEU A 65 -18.91 -8.39 -26.38
N LEU A 66 -20.19 -8.18 -26.72
CA LEU A 66 -21.32 -8.84 -26.04
C LEU A 66 -21.39 -10.34 -26.33
N ALA A 67 -20.96 -10.79 -27.52
CA ALA A 67 -20.87 -12.21 -27.86
C ALA A 67 -19.69 -12.90 -27.16
N VAL A 68 -18.54 -12.21 -27.02
CA VAL A 68 -17.39 -12.66 -26.22
C VAL A 68 -17.73 -12.68 -24.73
N ASP A 69 -18.45 -11.68 -24.23
CA ASP A 69 -18.85 -11.59 -22.83
C ASP A 69 -19.88 -12.68 -22.49
N HIS A 70 -20.87 -12.96 -23.36
CA HIS A 70 -21.81 -14.07 -23.13
C HIS A 70 -21.18 -15.48 -23.26
N THR A 71 -20.17 -15.65 -24.11
CA THR A 71 -19.44 -16.92 -24.24
C THR A 71 -18.44 -17.13 -23.09
N GLN A 72 -17.76 -16.08 -22.60
CA GLN A 72 -16.96 -16.14 -21.38
C GLN A 72 -17.82 -16.32 -20.12
N PHE A 73 -18.99 -15.66 -20.05
CA PHE A 73 -19.92 -15.77 -18.93
C PHE A 73 -20.58 -17.16 -18.83
N LYS A 74 -20.78 -17.87 -19.97
CA LYS A 74 -21.26 -19.27 -19.95
C LYS A 74 -20.16 -20.32 -19.84
N ALA A 75 -18.94 -20.05 -20.34
CA ALA A 75 -17.78 -20.90 -20.05
C ALA A 75 -17.42 -20.90 -18.54
N SER A 76 -17.70 -19.79 -17.85
CA SER A 76 -17.62 -19.69 -16.39
C SER A 76 -18.69 -20.54 -15.68
N LYS A 77 -19.88 -20.70 -16.26
CA LYS A 77 -21.02 -21.40 -15.63
C LYS A 77 -21.06 -22.92 -15.87
N THR A 78 -20.13 -23.46 -16.65
CA THR A 78 -19.99 -24.92 -16.90
C THR A 78 -18.65 -25.51 -16.44
N ARG A 79 -17.80 -24.74 -15.75
CA ARG A 79 -16.71 -25.32 -14.93
C ARG A 79 -17.28 -25.68 -13.56
N GLY A 80 -17.52 -26.97 -13.33
CA GLY A 80 -17.72 -27.46 -11.98
C GLY A 80 -16.58 -26.99 -11.08
N ASN A 81 -16.93 -26.24 -10.03
CA ASN A 81 -16.18 -26.04 -8.78
C ASN A 81 -14.64 -26.18 -8.83
N MET A 82 -13.97 -25.52 -9.78
CA MET A 82 -12.51 -25.44 -9.79
C MET A 82 -12.11 -24.35 -8.80
N SER A 83 -11.72 -24.74 -7.58
CA SER A 83 -11.12 -23.82 -6.62
C SER A 83 -9.92 -23.12 -7.27
N LEU A 84 -9.91 -21.78 -7.29
CA LEU A 84 -8.77 -20.99 -7.78
C LEU A 84 -7.45 -21.48 -7.15
N SER A 85 -6.38 -21.64 -7.92
CA SER A 85 -5.09 -22.09 -7.38
C SER A 85 -4.52 -21.11 -6.35
N ILE A 86 -3.76 -21.62 -5.39
CA ILE A 86 -3.02 -20.76 -4.45
C ILE A 86 -1.92 -20.04 -5.24
N PRO A 87 -1.76 -18.71 -5.10
CA PRO A 87 -0.72 -17.95 -5.80
C PRO A 87 0.68 -18.50 -5.54
N VAL A 88 1.50 -18.54 -6.59
CA VAL A 88 2.93 -18.86 -6.53
C VAL A 88 3.69 -17.54 -6.43
N LEU A 89 4.65 -17.43 -5.49
CA LEU A 89 5.29 -16.14 -5.16
C LEU A 89 6.13 -15.60 -6.33
N GLU A 90 6.82 -16.50 -7.02
CA GLU A 90 7.75 -16.21 -8.10
C GLU A 90 7.07 -15.56 -9.31
N ASP A 91 5.79 -15.87 -9.56
CA ASP A 91 4.97 -15.26 -10.62
C ASP A 91 4.80 -13.74 -10.44
N TYR A 92 5.01 -13.25 -9.21
CA TYR A 92 4.94 -11.83 -8.84
C TYR A 92 6.31 -11.23 -8.53
N GLY A 93 7.40 -11.96 -8.80
CA GLY A 93 8.76 -11.55 -8.45
C GLY A 93 9.03 -11.51 -6.95
N LEU A 94 8.24 -12.23 -6.15
CA LEU A 94 8.40 -12.33 -4.70
C LEU A 94 9.25 -13.54 -4.33
N SER A 95 10.00 -13.42 -3.24
CA SER A 95 10.86 -14.50 -2.74
C SER A 95 10.30 -15.09 -1.44
N PRO A 96 10.34 -16.41 -1.25
CA PRO A 96 9.98 -17.02 0.04
C PRO A 96 10.84 -16.54 1.22
N THR A 97 12.06 -16.05 0.96
CA THR A 97 13.02 -15.63 1.98
C THR A 97 13.17 -14.12 2.10
N HIS A 98 12.82 -13.34 1.07
CA HIS A 98 12.91 -11.87 1.06
C HIS A 98 11.54 -11.18 1.00
N GLY A 99 10.47 -11.93 0.75
CA GLY A 99 9.10 -11.42 0.73
C GLY A 99 8.90 -10.38 -0.36
N PHE A 100 8.52 -9.18 0.06
CA PHE A 100 8.35 -8.01 -0.81
C PHE A 100 9.64 -7.20 -1.02
N LEU A 101 10.74 -7.56 -0.35
CA LEU A 101 12.06 -7.05 -0.73
C LEU A 101 12.56 -7.79 -1.98
N PRO A 102 13.35 -7.12 -2.83
CA PRO A 102 14.02 -7.78 -3.95
C PRO A 102 14.86 -8.98 -3.49
N ALA A 103 14.84 -10.07 -4.27
CA ALA A 103 15.60 -11.28 -3.98
C ALA A 103 17.13 -11.07 -4.03
N THR A 104 17.57 -10.08 -4.80
CA THR A 104 18.95 -9.58 -4.81
C THR A 104 18.96 -8.16 -4.23
N PRO A 105 19.96 -7.77 -3.41
CA PRO A 105 20.03 -6.42 -2.88
C PRO A 105 19.90 -5.34 -3.96
N PRO A 106 19.21 -4.22 -3.67
CA PRO A 106 19.08 -3.11 -4.61
C PRO A 106 20.44 -2.63 -5.11
N LEU A 107 20.50 -2.20 -6.38
CA LEU A 107 21.69 -1.57 -6.93
C LEU A 107 22.01 -0.30 -6.14
N THR A 108 23.28 -0.13 -5.78
CA THR A 108 23.75 1.11 -5.14
C THR A 108 24.11 2.20 -6.14
N HIS A 109 24.19 1.85 -7.43
CA HIS A 109 24.56 2.74 -8.53
C HIS A 109 24.07 2.15 -9.86
N LEU A 110 23.59 2.98 -10.80
CA LEU A 110 23.25 2.58 -12.16
C LEU A 110 24.53 2.26 -12.97
N PRO A 111 24.65 1.06 -13.57
CA PRO A 111 25.92 0.64 -14.17
C PRO A 111 26.26 1.37 -15.48
N ASP A 112 25.26 1.82 -16.25
CA ASP A 112 25.49 2.56 -17.50
C ASP A 112 25.94 4.01 -17.20
N PRO A 113 27.14 4.44 -17.61
CA PRO A 113 27.64 5.80 -17.39
C PRO A 113 26.75 6.91 -17.99
N TYR A 114 25.87 6.57 -18.92
CA TYR A 114 24.84 7.47 -19.45
C TYR A 114 24.01 8.12 -18.34
N TYR A 115 23.71 7.38 -17.27
CA TYR A 115 22.94 7.87 -16.12
C TYR A 115 23.78 8.54 -15.03
N GLY A 116 25.09 8.72 -15.26
CA GLY A 116 26.02 9.28 -14.28
C GLY A 116 25.65 10.68 -13.78
N LYS A 117 24.87 11.45 -14.56
CA LYS A 117 24.37 12.77 -14.12
C LYS A 117 23.32 12.66 -13.02
N TRP A 118 22.43 11.67 -13.07
CA TRP A 118 21.48 11.42 -11.98
C TRP A 118 22.21 10.95 -10.72
N GLU A 119 23.15 10.02 -10.87
CA GLU A 119 23.96 9.50 -9.75
C GLU A 119 24.81 10.59 -9.10
N ALA A 120 25.38 11.51 -9.89
CA ALA A 120 26.14 12.65 -9.37
C ALA A 120 25.29 13.60 -8.52
N VAL A 121 24.03 13.83 -8.90
CA VAL A 121 23.09 14.64 -8.09
C VAL A 121 22.76 13.92 -6.80
N ALA A 122 22.39 12.65 -6.85
CA ALA A 122 22.04 11.89 -5.66
C ALA A 122 23.19 11.73 -4.66
N THR A 123 24.40 11.47 -5.16
CA THR A 123 25.62 11.36 -4.33
C THR A 123 25.90 12.65 -3.54
N ASN A 124 25.51 13.80 -4.08
CA ASN A 124 25.72 15.11 -3.46
C ASN A 124 24.42 15.72 -2.91
N LEU A 125 23.32 14.95 -2.82
CA LEU A 125 21.98 15.47 -2.58
C LEU A 125 21.93 16.25 -1.25
N GLN A 126 22.50 15.70 -0.19
CA GLN A 126 22.48 16.33 1.13
C GLN A 126 23.19 17.68 1.11
N ALA A 127 24.36 17.76 0.47
CA ALA A 127 25.12 19.00 0.35
C ALA A 127 24.39 20.04 -0.53
N GLN A 128 23.74 19.60 -1.60
CA GLN A 128 22.98 20.46 -2.51
C GLN A 128 21.71 21.01 -1.86
N VAL A 129 21.01 20.21 -1.04
CA VAL A 129 19.87 20.64 -0.22
C VAL A 129 20.33 21.63 0.85
N LEU A 130 21.37 21.29 1.62
CA LEU A 130 21.92 22.17 2.67
C LEU A 130 22.36 23.53 2.12
N GLY A 131 23.04 23.52 0.97
CA GLY A 131 23.52 24.73 0.30
C GLY A 131 22.45 25.47 -0.51
N ARG A 132 21.21 24.94 -0.62
CA ARG A 132 20.13 25.46 -1.46
C ARG A 132 20.51 25.63 -2.93
N ARG A 133 21.32 24.71 -3.45
CA ARG A 133 21.82 24.72 -4.84
C ARG A 133 21.20 23.64 -5.71
N LEU A 134 20.43 22.71 -5.13
CA LEU A 134 19.84 21.58 -5.85
C LEU A 134 19.04 22.01 -7.09
N ARG A 135 18.17 23.02 -6.97
CA ARG A 135 17.31 23.46 -8.08
C ARG A 135 18.13 23.90 -9.29
N GLY A 136 19.11 24.78 -9.10
CA GLY A 136 20.00 25.21 -10.18
C GLY A 136 20.80 24.09 -10.83
N VAL A 137 21.16 23.03 -10.07
CA VAL A 137 21.81 21.85 -10.63
C VAL A 137 20.83 21.04 -11.49
N VAL A 138 19.63 20.78 -10.98
CA VAL A 138 18.58 20.01 -11.66
C VAL A 138 18.07 20.71 -12.92
N ASP A 139 17.90 22.03 -12.88
CA ASP A 139 17.45 22.83 -14.02
C ASP A 139 18.45 22.80 -15.18
N GLY A 140 19.74 22.58 -14.88
CA GLY A 140 20.81 22.40 -15.87
C GLY A 140 20.99 20.96 -16.36
N LEU A 141 20.23 19.99 -15.83
CA LEU A 141 20.32 18.60 -16.29
C LEU A 141 19.69 18.44 -17.67
N PRO A 142 20.29 17.65 -18.58
CA PRO A 142 19.59 17.22 -19.79
C PRO A 142 18.47 16.24 -19.44
N VAL A 143 17.48 16.14 -20.33
CA VAL A 143 16.52 15.03 -20.30
C VAL A 143 17.25 13.76 -20.76
N LEU A 144 17.37 12.78 -19.87
CA LEU A 144 17.95 11.47 -20.18
C LEU A 144 16.85 10.47 -20.49
N SER A 145 17.04 9.67 -21.54
CA SER A 145 16.12 8.60 -21.93
C SER A 145 16.29 7.37 -21.03
N THR A 146 15.20 6.70 -20.73
CA THR A 146 15.12 5.43 -19.98
C THR A 146 15.46 4.20 -20.83
N SER A 147 15.61 4.36 -22.15
CA SER A 147 15.83 3.26 -23.12
C SER A 147 17.08 2.42 -22.90
N ARG A 148 18.00 2.84 -22.03
CA ARG A 148 19.22 2.09 -21.70
C ARG A 148 19.12 1.31 -20.39
N LEU A 149 18.03 1.45 -19.63
CA LEU A 149 17.73 0.61 -18.47
C LEU A 149 17.38 -0.80 -18.95
N ARG A 150 18.14 -1.81 -18.49
CA ARG A 150 18.09 -3.16 -19.07
C ARG A 150 17.26 -4.15 -18.26
N ASP A 151 17.38 -4.08 -16.94
CA ASP A 151 16.75 -5.02 -16.03
C ASP A 151 15.98 -4.31 -14.91
N GLU A 152 15.13 -5.08 -14.23
CA GLU A 152 14.29 -4.60 -13.15
C GLU A 152 15.07 -3.90 -12.02
N ALA A 153 16.31 -4.32 -11.75
CA ALA A 153 17.11 -3.71 -10.70
C ALA A 153 17.56 -2.29 -11.09
N GLU A 154 17.91 -2.09 -12.37
CA GLU A 154 18.18 -0.76 -12.94
C GLU A 154 16.94 0.14 -12.93
N TRP A 155 15.77 -0.37 -13.34
CA TRP A 155 14.51 0.39 -13.29
C TRP A 155 14.15 0.83 -11.87
N ARG A 156 14.25 -0.09 -10.89
CA ARG A 156 13.98 0.19 -9.46
C ARG A 156 14.97 1.20 -8.88
N ARG A 157 16.26 1.10 -9.23
CA ARG A 157 17.29 2.07 -8.83
C ARG A 157 16.97 3.44 -9.41
N ALA A 158 16.71 3.53 -10.72
CA ALA A 158 16.39 4.80 -11.37
C ALA A 158 15.15 5.46 -10.75
N TYR A 159 14.12 4.68 -10.44
CA TYR A 159 12.93 5.18 -9.74
C TYR A 159 13.26 5.72 -8.35
N SER A 160 13.93 4.94 -7.50
CA SER A 160 14.33 5.38 -6.15
C SER A 160 15.14 6.68 -6.23
N LEU A 161 16.16 6.69 -7.09
CA LEU A 161 17.06 7.83 -7.33
C LEU A 161 16.29 9.10 -7.71
N LEU A 162 15.45 9.03 -8.76
CA LEU A 162 14.68 10.17 -9.23
C LEU A 162 13.61 10.61 -8.25
N CYS A 163 13.01 9.70 -7.47
CA CYS A 163 12.09 10.06 -6.39
C CYS A 163 12.78 10.89 -5.29
N PHE A 164 14.00 10.51 -4.88
CA PHE A 164 14.79 11.30 -3.92
C PHE A 164 15.12 12.69 -4.49
N ILE A 165 15.56 12.78 -5.74
CA ILE A 165 15.89 14.07 -6.36
C ILE A 165 14.62 14.93 -6.52
N THR A 166 13.51 14.36 -6.99
CA THR A 166 12.21 15.04 -7.16
C THR A 166 11.68 15.60 -5.84
N HIS A 167 11.66 14.79 -4.77
CA HIS A 167 11.16 15.25 -3.48
C HIS A 167 12.06 16.31 -2.84
N ALA A 168 13.38 16.19 -3.02
CA ALA A 168 14.31 17.22 -2.60
C ALA A 168 14.16 18.52 -3.41
N TYR A 169 13.90 18.42 -4.71
CA TYR A 169 13.67 19.58 -5.58
C TYR A 169 12.39 20.33 -5.20
N ILE A 170 11.31 19.58 -4.95
CA ILE A 170 10.02 20.12 -4.50
C ILE A 170 10.18 20.76 -3.13
N TRP A 171 10.63 20.00 -2.11
CA TRP A 171 10.51 20.40 -0.70
C TRP A 171 11.78 20.97 -0.06
N GLY A 172 12.93 20.91 -0.73
CA GLY A 172 14.24 21.20 -0.13
C GLY A 172 14.63 22.68 -0.01
N ASP A 173 13.70 23.59 -0.26
CA ASP A 173 13.92 25.04 -0.15
C ASP A 173 12.82 25.70 0.70
N ASP A 174 12.89 27.01 0.91
CA ASP A 174 11.96 27.73 1.80
C ASP A 174 10.50 27.66 1.35
N VAL A 175 10.25 27.55 0.04
CA VAL A 175 8.92 27.43 -0.56
C VAL A 175 8.95 26.24 -1.51
N PRO A 176 7.91 25.38 -1.53
CA PRO A 176 7.92 24.23 -2.40
C PRO A 176 7.88 24.62 -3.88
N ALA A 177 8.56 23.87 -4.74
CA ALA A 177 8.44 24.03 -6.18
C ALA A 177 7.16 23.32 -6.65
N ASP A 178 6.30 24.05 -7.36
CA ASP A 178 5.05 23.53 -7.92
C ASP A 178 5.19 23.07 -9.38
N ARG A 179 6.39 23.16 -9.96
CA ARG A 179 6.72 22.66 -11.30
C ARG A 179 7.99 21.82 -11.26
N LEU A 180 7.89 20.57 -11.69
CA LEU A 180 9.06 19.70 -11.93
C LEU A 180 9.57 19.93 -13.36
N PRO A 181 10.89 20.11 -13.56
CA PRO A 181 11.45 20.30 -14.90
C PRO A 181 11.46 19.00 -15.72
N PRO A 182 11.54 19.08 -17.06
CA PRO A 182 11.59 17.91 -17.95
C PRO A 182 12.70 16.92 -17.66
N SER A 183 13.83 17.40 -17.14
CA SER A 183 14.97 16.55 -16.76
C SER A 183 14.64 15.53 -15.67
N LEU A 184 13.60 15.78 -14.87
CA LEU A 184 13.08 14.86 -13.86
C LEU A 184 11.72 14.27 -14.26
N ALA A 185 10.78 15.11 -14.70
CA ALA A 185 9.39 14.70 -14.91
C ALA A 185 9.25 13.65 -16.02
N ALA A 186 9.86 13.87 -17.19
CA ALA A 186 9.76 12.95 -18.32
C ALA A 186 10.30 11.53 -18.00
N PRO A 187 11.56 11.35 -17.53
CA PRO A 187 12.05 10.02 -17.21
C PRO A 187 11.33 9.39 -16.01
N LEU A 188 10.97 10.17 -14.98
CA LEU A 188 10.27 9.62 -13.82
C LEU A 188 8.88 9.10 -14.19
N LEU A 189 8.16 9.78 -15.09
CA LEU A 189 6.85 9.31 -15.57
C LEU A 189 6.94 7.99 -16.33
N ASP A 190 7.97 7.84 -17.17
CA ASP A 190 8.18 6.62 -17.94
C ASP A 190 8.58 5.44 -17.04
N ILE A 191 9.55 5.66 -16.13
CA ILE A 191 9.94 4.66 -15.13
C ILE A 191 8.78 4.26 -14.23
N ALA A 192 7.99 5.23 -13.77
CA ALA A 192 6.82 4.99 -12.94
C ALA A 192 5.77 4.14 -13.68
N THR A 193 5.59 4.37 -14.98
CA THR A 193 4.72 3.57 -15.84
C THR A 193 5.23 2.14 -15.98
N HIS A 194 6.52 1.94 -16.24
CA HIS A 194 7.16 0.62 -16.34
C HIS A 194 6.98 -0.21 -15.05
N LEU A 195 7.21 0.41 -13.89
CA LEU A 195 7.11 -0.24 -12.58
C LEU A 195 5.67 -0.28 -12.02
N GLU A 196 4.71 0.27 -12.76
CA GLU A 196 3.29 0.35 -12.39
C GLU A 196 3.04 1.05 -11.04
N VAL A 197 3.80 2.12 -10.77
CA VAL A 197 3.72 2.95 -9.55
C VAL A 197 3.53 4.43 -9.91
N PRO A 198 3.07 5.30 -9.00
CA PRO A 198 2.98 6.73 -9.27
C PRO A 198 4.37 7.40 -9.21
N PRO A 199 4.59 8.52 -9.93
CA PRO A 199 5.86 9.25 -9.97
C PRO A 199 6.07 10.13 -8.72
N VAL A 200 6.07 9.51 -7.54
CA VAL A 200 6.21 10.14 -6.21
C VAL A 200 7.06 9.23 -5.32
N ALA A 201 7.71 9.74 -4.27
CA ALA A 201 8.46 8.93 -3.32
C ALA A 201 7.52 8.00 -2.51
N THR A 202 7.21 6.86 -3.11
CA THR A 202 6.45 5.75 -2.51
C THR A 202 7.30 5.03 -1.47
N TYR A 203 6.64 4.19 -0.66
CA TYR A 203 7.33 3.25 0.23
C TYR A 203 8.32 2.34 -0.52
N ALA A 204 8.00 1.95 -1.77
CA ALA A 204 8.95 1.20 -2.59
C ALA A 204 10.23 2.00 -2.89
N ALA A 205 10.09 3.29 -3.25
CA ALA A 205 11.23 4.16 -3.55
C ALA A 205 12.16 4.38 -2.34
N VAL A 206 11.60 4.70 -1.18
CA VAL A 206 12.38 5.14 -0.01
C VAL A 206 12.74 4.02 0.96
N CYS A 207 12.08 2.86 0.87
CA CYS A 207 12.35 1.67 1.69
C CYS A 207 12.78 0.47 0.84
N LEU A 208 11.85 -0.16 0.10
CA LEU A 208 12.09 -1.48 -0.52
C LEU A 208 13.30 -1.51 -1.47
N TRP A 209 13.56 -0.40 -2.16
CA TRP A 209 14.65 -0.27 -3.14
C TRP A 209 15.77 0.67 -2.68
N ASN A 210 15.82 1.01 -1.38
CA ASN A 210 16.77 1.98 -0.81
C ASN A 210 17.60 1.39 0.33
N TYR A 211 18.15 0.19 0.14
CA TYR A 211 19.02 -0.43 1.13
C TYR A 211 20.14 -1.23 0.48
N LYS A 212 21.17 -1.51 1.27
CA LYS A 212 22.23 -2.46 0.95
C LYS A 212 22.66 -3.21 2.23
N PRO A 213 23.08 -4.47 2.13
CA PRO A 213 23.72 -5.15 3.25
C PRO A 213 25.06 -4.49 3.57
N ILE A 214 25.45 -4.48 4.85
CA ILE A 214 26.80 -4.07 5.28
C ILE A 214 27.79 -5.20 5.00
N PHE A 215 27.38 -6.42 5.33
CA PHE A 215 28.06 -7.69 5.12
C PHE A 215 27.20 -8.54 4.16
N PRO A 216 27.63 -8.72 2.90
CA PRO A 216 26.83 -9.40 1.86
C PRO A 216 26.42 -10.84 2.20
N ASP A 217 27.22 -11.54 3.00
CA ASP A 217 27.01 -12.94 3.36
C ASP A 217 26.13 -13.13 4.61
N GLU A 218 25.72 -12.03 5.26
CA GLU A 218 24.86 -12.06 6.45
C GLU A 218 23.38 -11.81 6.09
N PRO A 219 22.43 -12.36 6.88
CA PRO A 219 21.01 -12.12 6.66
C PRO A 219 20.63 -10.63 6.68
N ILE A 220 19.58 -10.29 5.93
CA ILE A 220 19.01 -8.93 5.85
C ILE A 220 17.72 -8.77 6.68
N ASP A 221 17.42 -9.73 7.56
CA ASP A 221 16.22 -9.73 8.42
C ASP A 221 16.44 -9.03 9.77
N GLY A 222 17.57 -8.34 9.93
CA GLY A 222 17.95 -7.62 11.14
C GLY A 222 18.64 -6.28 10.88
N LEU A 223 18.42 -5.32 11.78
CA LEU A 223 18.94 -3.95 11.69
C LEU A 223 20.46 -3.82 11.69
N LYS A 224 21.19 -4.83 12.19
CA LYS A 224 22.66 -4.77 12.35
C LYS A 224 23.43 -4.83 11.04
N ASN A 225 22.81 -5.38 9.99
CA ASN A 225 23.46 -5.63 8.71
C ASN A 225 22.86 -4.78 7.57
N LEU A 226 22.20 -3.66 7.88
CA LEU A 226 21.54 -2.84 6.86
C LEU A 226 22.09 -1.42 6.85
N ALA A 227 22.25 -0.87 5.64
CA ALA A 227 22.55 0.53 5.41
C ALA A 227 21.63 1.09 4.31
N THR A 228 21.29 2.38 4.41
CA THR A 228 20.57 3.09 3.35
C THR A 228 21.49 3.38 2.17
N VAL A 229 20.90 3.53 0.97
CA VAL A 229 21.65 3.97 -0.21
C VAL A 229 21.56 5.48 -0.36
N ASN A 230 20.35 6.04 -0.27
CA ASN A 230 20.07 7.46 -0.38
C ASN A 230 19.32 7.98 0.85
N THR A 231 19.54 9.25 1.16
CA THR A 231 18.86 10.00 2.23
C THR A 231 18.71 11.46 1.80
N PHE A 232 17.65 12.14 2.21
CA PHE A 232 17.46 13.58 1.99
C PHE A 232 18.40 14.43 2.87
N THR A 233 18.59 14.01 4.12
CA THR A 233 19.22 14.80 5.17
C THR A 233 20.60 14.30 5.57
N GLY A 234 20.92 13.03 5.28
CA GLY A 234 22.14 12.37 5.73
C GLY A 234 22.18 12.03 7.22
N SER A 235 21.06 12.21 7.94
CA SER A 235 21.03 11.91 9.37
C SER A 235 20.90 10.42 9.65
N ILE A 236 21.40 10.01 10.81
CA ILE A 236 21.20 8.66 11.34
C ILE A 236 19.71 8.43 11.58
N ASP A 237 18.95 9.44 12.02
CA ASP A 237 17.50 9.36 12.25
C ASP A 237 16.73 8.96 11.00
N GLU A 238 17.09 9.54 9.85
CA GLU A 238 16.45 9.23 8.57
C GLU A 238 16.78 7.81 8.14
N SER A 239 18.05 7.43 8.25
CA SER A 239 18.46 6.08 7.91
C SER A 239 17.76 5.06 8.79
N TRP A 240 17.74 5.28 10.10
CA TRP A 240 17.07 4.41 11.06
C TRP A 240 15.58 4.27 10.79
N PHE A 241 14.90 5.36 10.42
CA PHE A 241 13.49 5.35 10.05
C PHE A 241 13.20 4.38 8.90
N TYR A 242 13.99 4.42 7.81
CA TYR A 242 13.82 3.48 6.69
C TYR A 242 14.25 2.06 7.07
N LEU A 243 15.38 1.91 7.77
CA LEU A 243 15.96 0.60 8.09
C LEU A 243 15.07 -0.23 9.02
N VAL A 244 14.35 0.39 9.96
CA VAL A 244 13.36 -0.32 10.80
C VAL A 244 12.25 -0.90 9.92
N SER A 245 11.75 -0.14 8.96
CA SER A 245 10.75 -0.63 8.00
C SER A 245 11.30 -1.77 7.12
N ILE A 246 12.53 -1.64 6.60
CA ILE A 246 13.18 -2.69 5.80
C ILE A 246 13.37 -3.97 6.61
N ALA A 247 13.81 -3.87 7.87
CA ALA A 247 13.97 -5.03 8.74
C ALA A 247 12.63 -5.73 9.04
N ILE A 248 11.52 -4.99 9.15
CA ILE A 248 10.17 -5.56 9.27
C ILE A 248 9.80 -6.33 8.00
N GLU A 249 10.06 -5.77 6.82
CA GLU A 249 9.79 -6.45 5.53
C GLU A 249 10.60 -7.74 5.40
N GLY A 250 11.91 -7.68 5.69
CA GLY A 250 12.81 -8.83 5.63
C GLY A 250 12.43 -9.92 6.63
N ARG A 251 12.18 -9.56 7.89
CA ARG A 251 11.75 -10.52 8.92
C ARG A 251 10.38 -11.13 8.62
N GLY A 252 9.49 -10.33 8.04
CA GLY A 252 8.13 -10.74 7.67
C GLY A 252 8.05 -11.61 6.43
N ALA A 253 9.12 -11.70 5.62
CA ALA A 253 9.16 -12.50 4.40
C ALA A 253 8.67 -13.94 4.58
N SER A 254 9.11 -14.60 5.65
CA SER A 254 8.76 -15.98 5.97
C SER A 254 7.27 -16.22 6.21
N ILE A 255 6.48 -15.17 6.47
CA ILE A 255 5.03 -15.25 6.69
C ILE A 255 4.30 -15.57 5.38
N LEU A 256 4.79 -15.11 4.23
CA LEU A 256 4.13 -15.34 2.94
C LEU A 256 3.96 -16.83 2.63
N PRO A 257 5.04 -17.64 2.52
CA PRO A 257 4.89 -19.08 2.23
C PRO A 257 4.16 -19.82 3.37
N LEU A 258 4.29 -19.36 4.61
CA LEU A 258 3.62 -19.95 5.78
C LEU A 258 2.09 -19.83 5.66
N VAL A 259 1.59 -18.64 5.32
CA VAL A 259 0.16 -18.37 5.14
C VAL A 259 -0.38 -19.09 3.90
N LEU A 260 0.35 -19.08 2.78
CA LEU A 260 -0.07 -19.81 1.57
C LEU A 260 -0.17 -21.32 1.85
N LYS A 261 0.76 -21.88 2.64
CA LYS A 261 0.69 -23.26 3.12
C LYS A 261 -0.54 -23.50 4.01
N ALA A 262 -0.85 -22.57 4.91
CA ALA A 262 -2.05 -22.64 5.77
C ALA A 262 -3.34 -22.66 4.93
N MET A 263 -3.45 -21.79 3.91
CA MET A 263 -4.60 -21.76 3.00
C MET A 263 -4.77 -23.09 2.26
N GLY A 264 -3.65 -23.71 1.84
CA GLY A 264 -3.64 -25.03 1.23
C GLY A 264 -4.04 -26.15 2.19
N ALA A 265 -3.58 -26.10 3.43
CA ALA A 265 -3.97 -27.04 4.48
C ALA A 265 -5.46 -26.94 4.81
N ALA A 266 -6.01 -25.72 4.89
CA ALA A 266 -7.44 -25.49 5.09
C ALA A 266 -8.29 -26.13 3.97
N ARG A 267 -7.86 -26.03 2.70
CA ARG A 267 -8.54 -26.72 1.58
C ARG A 267 -8.54 -28.23 1.70
N ARG A 268 -7.50 -28.80 2.30
CA ARG A 268 -7.38 -30.25 2.58
C ARG A 268 -8.02 -30.67 3.90
N LYS A 269 -8.63 -29.73 4.64
CA LYS A 269 -9.22 -29.94 5.96
C LYS A 269 -8.21 -30.46 7.00
N ASP A 270 -6.96 -30.00 6.91
CA ASP A 270 -5.88 -30.35 7.85
C ASP A 270 -5.76 -29.28 8.94
N SER A 271 -6.67 -29.30 9.91
CA SER A 271 -6.69 -28.35 11.03
C SER A 271 -5.38 -28.31 11.83
N PRO A 272 -4.72 -29.45 12.14
CA PRO A 272 -3.43 -29.42 12.82
C PRO A 272 -2.35 -28.65 12.05
N ALA A 273 -2.28 -28.80 10.72
CA ALA A 273 -1.35 -28.01 9.92
C ALA A 273 -1.71 -26.52 9.87
N VAL A 274 -3.00 -26.17 9.78
CA VAL A 274 -3.45 -24.78 9.85
C VAL A 274 -3.06 -24.15 11.19
N ALA A 275 -3.37 -24.81 12.31
CA ALA A 275 -3.05 -24.34 13.66
C ALA A 275 -1.54 -24.18 13.89
N ARG A 276 -0.70 -25.11 13.38
CA ARG A 276 0.76 -24.94 13.39
C ARG A 276 1.21 -23.71 12.61
N CYS A 277 0.68 -23.50 11.42
CA CYS A 277 1.06 -22.34 10.61
C CYS A 277 0.61 -21.01 11.25
N LEU A 278 -0.59 -20.97 11.83
CA LEU A 278 -1.10 -19.79 12.55
C LEU A 278 -0.27 -19.47 13.80
N ARG A 279 0.13 -20.47 14.59
CA ARG A 279 1.05 -20.23 15.73
C ARG A 279 2.36 -19.60 15.29
N SER A 280 3.01 -20.15 14.27
CA SER A 280 4.24 -19.57 13.72
C SER A 280 4.00 -18.17 13.12
N PHE A 281 2.82 -17.89 12.56
CA PHE A 281 2.48 -16.56 12.09
C PHE A 281 2.35 -15.57 13.26
N ALA A 282 1.67 -15.95 14.35
CA ALA A 282 1.58 -15.13 15.56
C ALA A 282 2.97 -14.84 16.17
N GLU A 283 3.86 -15.83 16.25
CA GLU A 283 5.25 -15.67 16.70
C GLU A 283 6.02 -14.66 15.81
N ARG A 284 5.86 -14.75 14.49
CA ARG A 284 6.50 -13.80 13.58
C ARG A 284 5.94 -12.39 13.73
N LEU A 285 4.62 -12.21 13.92
CA LEU A 285 4.04 -10.89 14.21
C LEU A 285 4.57 -10.28 15.51
N ALA A 286 4.84 -11.11 16.53
CA ALA A 286 5.49 -10.67 17.76
C ALA A 286 6.92 -10.15 17.48
N ASP A 287 7.72 -10.87 16.69
CA ASP A 287 9.06 -10.41 16.28
C ASP A 287 9.01 -9.06 15.55
N LEU A 288 8.04 -8.87 14.63
CA LEU A 288 7.87 -7.60 13.91
C LEU A 288 7.54 -6.45 14.87
N THR A 289 6.75 -6.72 15.92
CA THR A 289 6.44 -5.74 16.96
C THR A 289 7.69 -5.34 17.72
N THR A 290 8.55 -6.30 18.08
CA THR A 290 9.84 -6.01 18.71
C THR A 290 10.72 -5.14 17.84
N ILE A 291 10.83 -5.42 16.52
CA ILE A 291 11.59 -4.59 15.59
C ILE A 291 11.02 -3.17 15.51
N LEU A 292 9.69 -3.03 15.37
CA LEU A 292 9.03 -1.73 15.29
C LEU A 292 9.32 -0.85 16.51
N GLN A 293 9.35 -1.46 17.71
CA GLN A 293 9.66 -0.74 18.94
C GLN A 293 11.05 -0.12 18.92
N ARG A 294 12.02 -0.65 18.17
CA ARG A 294 13.39 -0.13 18.08
C ARG A 294 13.50 1.22 17.37
N MET A 295 12.41 1.77 16.82
CA MET A 295 12.39 3.10 16.21
C MET A 295 13.00 4.20 17.11
N HIS A 296 12.78 4.11 18.43
CA HIS A 296 13.30 5.11 19.38
C HIS A 296 14.80 5.02 19.66
N GLU A 297 15.49 3.96 19.24
CA GLU A 297 16.92 3.76 19.50
C GLU A 297 17.78 4.79 18.77
N SER A 298 17.42 5.16 17.54
CA SER A 298 18.24 6.07 16.72
C SER A 298 17.45 6.97 15.79
N CYS A 299 16.16 7.22 16.08
CA CYS A 299 15.36 8.22 15.38
C CYS A 299 14.70 9.17 16.40
N ASP A 300 15.17 10.42 16.46
CA ASP A 300 14.61 11.44 17.33
C ASP A 300 13.26 12.00 16.78
N PRO A 301 12.21 12.06 17.61
CA PRO A 301 10.89 12.57 17.20
C PRO A 301 10.89 13.99 16.60
N ARG A 302 11.73 14.90 17.11
CA ARG A 302 11.80 16.29 16.62
C ARG A 302 12.52 16.35 15.29
N ILE A 303 13.60 15.58 15.13
CA ILE A 303 14.31 15.46 13.84
C ILE A 303 13.39 14.86 12.79
N PHE A 304 12.69 13.77 13.12
CA PHE A 304 11.70 13.18 12.22
C PHE A 304 10.64 14.20 11.81
N PHE A 305 10.00 14.86 12.77
CA PHE A 305 8.88 15.76 12.50
C PHE A 305 9.28 16.98 11.66
N HIS A 306 10.41 17.61 11.98
CA HIS A 306 10.80 18.89 11.37
C HIS A 306 11.73 18.75 10.17
N ARG A 307 12.53 17.68 10.07
CA ARG A 307 13.57 17.55 9.04
C ARG A 307 13.31 16.45 8.04
N ILE A 308 12.74 15.33 8.45
CA ILE A 308 12.55 14.14 7.59
C ILE A 308 11.16 14.16 6.95
N ARG A 309 10.11 14.24 7.79
CA ARG A 309 8.71 14.19 7.38
C ARG A 309 8.33 15.20 6.27
N PRO A 310 8.89 16.42 6.19
CA PRO A 310 8.64 17.31 5.05
C PRO A 310 8.98 16.70 3.69
N PHE A 311 10.10 15.98 3.57
CA PHE A 311 10.50 15.35 2.32
C PHE A 311 9.63 14.16 1.94
N LEU A 312 9.00 13.50 2.93
CA LEU A 312 8.09 12.37 2.70
C LEU A 312 6.67 12.80 2.27
N ALA A 313 6.39 14.10 2.26
CA ALA A 313 5.11 14.64 1.83
C ALA A 313 4.91 14.48 0.32
N GLY A 314 3.73 14.00 -0.08
CA GLY A 314 3.29 14.07 -1.47
C GLY A 314 2.71 15.44 -1.80
N SER A 315 2.01 15.58 -2.92
CA SER A 315 1.40 16.84 -3.37
C SER A 315 -0.13 16.90 -3.21
N LYS A 316 -0.78 15.78 -2.87
CA LYS A 316 -2.23 15.70 -2.65
C LYS A 316 -2.61 16.33 -1.30
N ASN A 317 -3.64 17.18 -1.31
CA ASN A 317 -4.17 17.88 -0.12
C ASN A 317 -3.15 18.81 0.58
N MET A 318 -2.21 19.39 -0.18
CA MET A 318 -1.08 20.20 0.34
C MET A 318 -1.22 21.71 0.13
N ALA A 319 -2.45 22.25 0.02
CA ALA A 319 -2.67 23.69 -0.15
C ALA A 319 -2.03 24.54 0.96
N GLU A 320 -2.20 24.13 2.23
CA GLU A 320 -1.63 24.82 3.40
C GLU A 320 -0.10 24.71 3.47
N ALA A 321 0.49 23.75 2.75
CA ALA A 321 1.94 23.55 2.65
C ALA A 321 2.56 24.25 1.43
N GLY A 322 1.76 24.97 0.62
CA GLY A 322 2.23 25.72 -0.55
C GLY A 322 1.96 25.07 -1.91
N LEU A 323 1.25 23.93 -1.97
CA LEU A 323 0.93 23.21 -3.21
C LEU A 323 -0.60 23.04 -3.41
N PRO A 324 -1.36 24.12 -3.67
CA PRO A 324 -2.82 24.07 -3.77
C PRO A 324 -3.34 23.21 -4.93
N ARG A 325 -2.59 23.14 -6.04
CA ARG A 325 -2.94 22.34 -7.24
C ARG A 325 -2.14 21.05 -7.37
N GLY A 326 -1.33 20.72 -6.35
CA GLY A 326 -0.28 19.71 -6.49
C GLY A 326 0.92 20.24 -7.26
N VAL A 327 1.54 19.40 -8.09
CA VAL A 327 2.75 19.73 -8.86
C VAL A 327 2.49 19.55 -10.34
N LEU A 328 2.92 20.50 -11.17
CA LEU A 328 2.97 20.42 -12.62
C LEU A 328 4.15 19.54 -13.03
N TYR A 329 3.87 18.41 -13.68
CA TYR A 329 4.89 17.53 -14.24
C TYR A 329 5.15 17.98 -15.69
N ASP A 330 6.21 18.74 -15.90
CA ASP A 330 6.62 19.21 -17.22
C ASP A 330 7.33 18.09 -17.97
N ASP A 331 6.61 17.26 -18.71
CA ASP A 331 7.18 16.16 -19.49
C ASP A 331 7.72 16.61 -20.86
N GLY A 332 7.83 17.92 -21.10
CA GLY A 332 8.22 18.48 -22.39
C GLY A 332 7.10 18.48 -23.44
N SER A 333 5.88 18.04 -23.10
CA SER A 333 4.72 18.15 -23.97
C SER A 333 4.21 19.60 -24.09
N ALA A 334 3.39 19.85 -25.10
CA ALA A 334 2.79 21.18 -25.31
C ALA A 334 1.82 21.60 -24.18
N ALA A 335 1.32 20.65 -23.39
CA ALA A 335 0.33 20.89 -22.35
C ALA A 335 0.60 20.01 -21.11
N PRO A 336 1.62 20.34 -20.29
CA PRO A 336 1.90 19.60 -19.07
C PRO A 336 0.74 19.73 -18.07
N ALA A 337 0.56 18.71 -17.24
CA ALA A 337 -0.59 18.61 -16.34
C ALA A 337 -0.20 18.69 -14.85
N TYR A 338 -1.02 19.38 -14.06
CA TYR A 338 -0.94 19.33 -12.61
C TYR A 338 -1.40 17.96 -12.11
N ARG A 339 -0.63 17.39 -11.17
CA ARG A 339 -0.91 16.07 -10.58
C ARG A 339 -0.81 16.12 -9.06
N GLN A 340 -1.68 15.35 -8.42
CA GLN A 340 -1.77 15.24 -6.97
C GLN A 340 -1.56 13.78 -6.54
N TYR A 341 -0.44 13.52 -5.87
CA TYR A 341 -0.09 12.21 -5.35
C TYR A 341 0.03 12.23 -3.82
N SER A 342 -0.43 11.17 -3.15
CA SER A 342 -0.18 10.97 -1.73
C SER A 342 1.30 10.68 -1.49
N GLY A 343 1.85 11.16 -0.38
CA GLY A 343 3.23 10.88 0.00
C GLY A 343 3.44 9.43 0.47
N GLY A 344 4.70 9.09 0.75
CA GLY A 344 5.06 7.80 1.31
C GLY A 344 4.35 7.52 2.64
N SER A 345 3.82 6.31 2.80
CA SER A 345 3.12 5.87 4.01
C SER A 345 3.29 4.37 4.20
N ASN A 346 3.32 3.91 5.46
CA ASN A 346 3.35 2.48 5.79
C ASN A 346 2.11 1.72 5.27
N ALA A 347 1.02 2.42 4.95
CA ALA A 347 -0.14 1.82 4.28
C ALA A 347 0.17 1.29 2.86
N GLN A 348 1.30 1.69 2.27
CA GLN A 348 1.83 1.21 1.00
C GLN A 348 2.71 -0.04 1.18
N SER A 349 2.93 -0.53 2.40
CA SER A 349 3.55 -1.84 2.63
C SER A 349 2.57 -2.94 2.23
N SER A 350 2.96 -3.77 1.26
CA SER A 350 2.19 -4.93 0.83
C SER A 350 2.13 -6.01 1.91
N LEU A 351 3.18 -6.11 2.74
CA LEU A 351 3.25 -7.06 3.85
C LEU A 351 2.16 -6.83 4.89
N ILE A 352 1.95 -5.57 5.30
CA ILE A 352 0.90 -5.25 6.29
C ILE A 352 -0.49 -5.59 5.74
N GLN A 353 -0.78 -5.26 4.48
CA GLN A 353 -2.06 -5.61 3.86
C GLN A 353 -2.21 -7.12 3.64
N PHE A 354 -1.12 -7.84 3.40
CA PHE A 354 -1.16 -9.30 3.31
C PHE A 354 -1.63 -9.94 4.62
N PHE A 355 -1.22 -9.40 5.78
CA PHE A 355 -1.70 -9.88 7.09
C PHE A 355 -3.20 -9.71 7.24
N ASP A 356 -3.73 -8.56 6.84
CA ASP A 356 -5.17 -8.28 6.88
C ASP A 356 -5.94 -9.26 6.00
N ILE A 357 -5.48 -9.49 4.77
CA ILE A 357 -6.10 -10.43 3.84
C ILE A 357 -6.07 -11.85 4.41
N ALA A 358 -4.92 -12.28 4.94
CA ALA A 358 -4.74 -13.62 5.49
C ALA A 358 -5.68 -13.90 6.67
N LEU A 359 -5.89 -12.90 7.53
CA LEU A 359 -6.71 -12.99 8.73
C LEU A 359 -8.17 -12.56 8.51
N GLY A 360 -8.54 -12.19 7.28
CA GLY A 360 -9.90 -11.77 6.93
C GLY A 360 -10.34 -10.46 7.61
N VAL A 361 -9.39 -9.54 7.85
CA VAL A 361 -9.64 -8.19 8.37
C VAL A 361 -10.16 -7.30 7.24
N CYS A 362 -11.32 -6.69 7.46
CA CYS A 362 -11.96 -5.80 6.49
C CYS A 362 -11.87 -4.34 6.96
N HIS A 363 -11.27 -3.49 6.12
CA HIS A 363 -11.16 -2.07 6.39
C HIS A 363 -12.29 -1.26 5.76
N ARG A 364 -12.82 -0.28 6.49
CA ARG A 364 -13.86 0.63 6.00
C ARG A 364 -13.29 2.04 5.76
N PRO A 365 -14.00 2.90 5.01
CA PRO A 365 -13.70 4.33 5.00
C PRO A 365 -13.69 4.89 6.43
N THR A 366 -12.81 5.88 6.67
CA THR A 366 -12.62 6.42 8.02
C THR A 366 -13.87 7.11 8.53
N GLY A 367 -14.33 6.72 9.73
CA GLY A 367 -15.55 7.23 10.35
C GLY A 367 -16.81 6.40 10.08
N GLU A 368 -16.72 5.37 9.23
CA GLU A 368 -17.81 4.42 9.00
C GLU A 368 -17.73 3.24 9.98
N THR A 369 -18.88 2.70 10.35
CA THR A 369 -19.05 1.59 11.29
C THR A 369 -19.59 0.34 10.61
N ALA A 370 -19.58 -0.79 11.31
CA ALA A 370 -20.19 -2.03 10.83
C ALA A 370 -21.70 -1.91 10.53
N ALA A 371 -22.40 -0.95 11.16
CA ALA A 371 -23.81 -0.67 10.85
C ALA A 371 -23.98 -0.06 9.45
N ASP A 372 -23.03 0.78 9.02
CA ASP A 372 -23.08 1.46 7.72
C ASP A 372 -22.87 0.49 6.54
N ASP A 373 -22.14 -0.61 6.76
CA ASP A 373 -22.00 -1.71 5.78
C ASP A 373 -23.35 -2.39 5.48
N THR A 374 -24.21 -2.57 6.48
CA THR A 374 -25.52 -3.23 6.32
C THR A 374 -26.50 -2.40 5.50
N ALA A 375 -26.36 -1.07 5.54
CA ALA A 375 -27.22 -0.13 4.82
C ALA A 375 -26.84 0.04 3.34
N ARG A 376 -25.57 -0.19 2.96
CA ARG A 376 -25.09 0.02 1.58
C ARG A 376 -25.35 -1.15 0.62
N GLY A 377 -25.79 -2.30 1.12
CA GLY A 377 -25.94 -3.51 0.33
C GLY A 377 -24.60 -4.01 -0.25
N SER A 378 -24.63 -5.17 -0.91
CA SER A 378 -23.45 -5.86 -1.45
C SER A 378 -22.90 -5.24 -2.75
N ASN A 379 -22.79 -3.91 -2.84
CA ASN A 379 -22.15 -3.25 -3.99
C ASN A 379 -20.63 -3.12 -3.74
N PRO A 380 -19.77 -3.92 -4.38
CA PRO A 380 -18.33 -3.96 -4.09
C PRO A 380 -17.61 -2.64 -4.41
N ASN A 381 -18.14 -1.87 -5.37
CA ASN A 381 -17.54 -0.63 -5.87
C ASN A 381 -17.67 0.57 -4.92
N SER A 382 -18.44 0.45 -3.83
CA SER A 382 -18.64 1.51 -2.81
C SER A 382 -17.71 1.38 -1.59
N ARG A 383 -16.79 0.40 -1.57
CA ARG A 383 -15.96 0.07 -0.39
C ARG A 383 -14.54 0.62 -0.45
N ASN A 384 -14.19 1.41 -1.46
CA ASN A 384 -12.83 1.95 -1.61
C ASN A 384 -12.46 2.80 -0.39
N ASN A 385 -11.55 2.27 0.41
CA ASN A 385 -10.97 2.92 1.57
C ASN A 385 -9.51 3.32 1.28
N PHE A 386 -8.91 4.09 2.19
CA PHE A 386 -7.53 4.57 2.03
C PHE A 386 -6.50 3.43 1.87
N ILE A 387 -6.64 2.31 2.58
CA ILE A 387 -5.75 1.15 2.47
C ILE A 387 -5.81 0.56 1.05
N GLN A 388 -7.01 0.41 0.49
CA GLN A 388 -7.19 -0.08 -0.89
C GLN A 388 -6.61 0.91 -1.92
N ASP A 389 -6.82 2.22 -1.73
CA ASP A 389 -6.21 3.24 -2.59
C ASP A 389 -4.67 3.16 -2.59
N MET A 390 -4.06 2.80 -1.46
CA MET A 390 -2.60 2.64 -1.35
C MET A 390 -2.04 1.44 -2.11
N ARG A 391 -2.87 0.48 -2.57
CA ARG A 391 -2.41 -0.58 -3.48
C ARG A 391 -1.95 -0.03 -4.82
N ARG A 392 -2.49 1.12 -5.26
CA ARG A 392 -2.03 1.84 -6.46
C ARG A 392 -0.63 2.46 -6.30
N TYR A 393 -0.09 2.47 -5.08
CA TYR A 393 1.24 2.98 -4.74
C TYR A 393 2.23 1.84 -4.46
N MET A 394 1.80 0.58 -4.61
CA MET A 394 2.66 -0.61 -4.53
C MET A 394 3.15 -0.97 -5.93
N PRO A 395 4.31 -1.64 -6.06
CA PRO A 395 4.72 -2.23 -7.33
C PRO A 395 3.61 -3.10 -7.93
N GLY A 396 3.38 -3.01 -9.24
CA GLY A 396 2.29 -3.71 -9.93
C GLY A 396 2.16 -5.20 -9.57
N PRO A 397 3.26 -5.98 -9.62
CA PRO A 397 3.25 -7.39 -9.21
C PRO A 397 2.80 -7.58 -7.75
N HIS A 398 3.18 -6.69 -6.83
CA HIS A 398 2.77 -6.81 -5.43
C HIS A 398 1.26 -6.54 -5.27
N ALA A 399 0.72 -5.54 -5.96
CA ALA A 399 -0.71 -5.24 -5.94
C ALA A 399 -1.54 -6.41 -6.50
N ARG A 400 -1.09 -7.01 -7.62
CA ARG A 400 -1.71 -8.21 -8.20
C ARG A 400 -1.64 -9.41 -7.24
N PHE A 401 -0.51 -9.63 -6.57
CA PHE A 401 -0.38 -10.69 -5.57
C PHE A 401 -1.44 -10.55 -4.46
N LEU A 402 -1.62 -9.33 -3.92
CA LEU A 402 -2.63 -9.09 -2.89
C LEU A 402 -4.05 -9.31 -3.41
N GLU A 403 -4.34 -8.93 -4.66
CA GLU A 403 -5.64 -9.21 -5.29
C GLU A 403 -5.87 -10.71 -5.39
N ASP A 404 -4.90 -11.46 -5.92
CA ASP A 404 -4.99 -12.90 -6.13
C ASP A 404 -5.12 -13.69 -4.82
N VAL A 405 -4.32 -13.32 -3.79
CA VAL A 405 -4.44 -13.89 -2.44
C VAL A 405 -5.81 -13.59 -1.84
N SER A 406 -6.35 -12.39 -2.05
CA SER A 406 -7.67 -12.04 -1.49
C SER A 406 -8.82 -12.89 -2.04
N ARG A 407 -8.68 -13.41 -3.28
CA ARG A 407 -9.68 -14.30 -3.88
C ARG A 407 -9.61 -15.74 -3.36
N VAL A 408 -8.50 -16.12 -2.72
CA VAL A 408 -8.28 -17.49 -2.22
C VAL A 408 -8.20 -17.58 -0.70
N ALA A 409 -8.14 -16.44 0.00
CA ALA A 409 -8.12 -16.37 1.45
C ALA A 409 -9.35 -17.08 2.03
N ASN A 410 -9.10 -18.01 2.95
CA ASN A 410 -10.12 -18.91 3.48
C ASN A 410 -9.90 -19.26 4.96
N LEU A 411 -8.88 -18.69 5.62
CA LEU A 411 -8.50 -19.07 6.98
C LEU A 411 -9.58 -18.70 7.99
N ARG A 412 -10.16 -17.51 7.86
CA ARG A 412 -11.23 -17.05 8.75
C ARG A 412 -12.47 -17.94 8.64
N GLU A 413 -12.94 -18.21 7.42
CA GLU A 413 -14.10 -19.09 7.18
C GLU A 413 -13.82 -20.52 7.65
N TYR A 414 -12.60 -21.01 7.43
CA TYR A 414 -12.18 -22.33 7.88
C TYR A 414 -12.22 -22.44 9.41
N VAL A 415 -11.63 -21.50 10.14
CA VAL A 415 -11.65 -21.50 11.61
C VAL A 415 -13.08 -21.35 12.14
N HIS A 416 -13.90 -20.47 11.53
CA HIS A 416 -15.29 -20.29 11.94
C HIS A 416 -16.15 -21.54 11.76
N SER A 417 -15.87 -22.37 10.75
CA SER A 417 -16.58 -23.64 10.53
C SER A 417 -16.07 -24.78 11.44
N HIS A 418 -14.99 -24.56 12.19
CA HIS A 418 -14.38 -25.55 13.09
C HIS A 418 -14.25 -24.98 14.52
N ARG A 419 -15.29 -24.29 15.01
CA ARG A 419 -15.29 -23.68 16.36
C ARG A 419 -15.07 -24.66 17.51
N ASP A 420 -15.33 -25.95 17.27
CA ASP A 420 -15.09 -27.00 18.27
C ASP A 420 -13.59 -27.37 18.39
N ASP A 421 -12.76 -26.96 17.41
CA ASP A 421 -11.30 -27.12 17.47
C ASP A 421 -10.68 -25.91 18.18
N HIS A 422 -10.61 -26.00 19.50
CA HIS A 422 -10.13 -24.90 20.33
C HIS A 422 -8.67 -24.53 20.05
N GLU A 423 -7.80 -25.49 19.72
CA GLU A 423 -6.40 -25.18 19.37
C GLU A 423 -6.32 -24.33 18.09
N LEU A 424 -7.14 -24.65 17.10
CA LEU A 424 -7.25 -23.88 15.86
C LEU A 424 -7.78 -22.47 16.11
N CYS A 425 -8.85 -22.33 16.90
CA CYS A 425 -9.43 -21.02 17.26
C CYS A 425 -8.42 -20.17 18.03
N LEU A 426 -7.76 -20.73 19.05
CA LEU A 426 -6.73 -20.03 19.82
C LEU A 426 -5.56 -19.56 18.95
N ALA A 427 -5.10 -20.39 18.01
CA ALA A 427 -3.99 -20.02 17.13
C ALA A 427 -4.36 -18.86 16.18
N PHE A 428 -5.60 -18.85 15.66
CA PHE A 428 -6.11 -17.76 14.84
C PHE A 428 -6.26 -16.46 15.63
N ASP A 429 -6.87 -16.55 16.81
CA ASP A 429 -7.07 -15.42 17.72
C ASP A 429 -5.74 -14.83 18.21
N ALA A 430 -4.72 -15.67 18.42
CA ALA A 430 -3.37 -15.21 18.72
C ALA A 430 -2.77 -14.34 17.61
N CYS A 431 -3.02 -14.67 16.33
CA CYS A 431 -2.58 -13.84 15.21
C CYS A 431 -3.23 -12.46 15.24
N LEU A 432 -4.55 -12.40 15.47
CA LEU A 432 -5.29 -11.14 15.58
C LEU A 432 -4.81 -10.30 16.76
N ALA A 433 -4.57 -10.94 17.91
CA ALA A 433 -4.04 -10.27 19.09
C ALA A 433 -2.63 -9.70 18.86
N MET A 434 -1.74 -10.44 18.19
CA MET A 434 -0.40 -9.96 17.85
C MET A 434 -0.42 -8.83 16.82
N LEU A 435 -1.28 -8.91 15.79
CA LEU A 435 -1.46 -7.84 14.81
C LEU A 435 -2.06 -6.58 15.44
N SER A 436 -3.04 -6.73 16.34
CA SER A 436 -3.60 -5.62 17.12
C SER A 436 -2.53 -4.96 18.00
N GLY A 437 -1.72 -5.76 18.69
CA GLY A 437 -0.58 -5.27 19.47
C GLY A 437 0.48 -4.52 18.63
N PHE A 438 0.75 -4.99 17.41
CA PHE A 438 1.61 -4.27 16.46
C PHE A 438 1.02 -2.89 16.10
N ARG A 439 -0.29 -2.81 15.87
CA ARG A 439 -1.01 -1.56 15.58
C ARG A 439 -1.03 -0.60 16.76
N ASP A 440 -1.20 -1.10 17.99
CA ASP A 440 -1.08 -0.29 19.21
C ASP A 440 0.31 0.37 19.31
N LYS A 441 1.39 -0.40 19.08
CA LYS A 441 2.74 0.16 19.06
C LYS A 441 2.94 1.18 17.95
N HIS A 442 2.35 0.96 16.77
CA HIS A 442 2.39 1.95 15.69
C HIS A 442 1.64 3.24 16.06
N ILE A 443 0.47 3.15 16.71
CA ILE A 443 -0.27 4.32 17.23
C ILE A 443 0.61 5.08 18.24
N ALA A 444 1.26 4.39 19.17
CA ALA A 444 2.16 5.02 20.14
C ALA A 444 3.34 5.75 19.48
N ILE A 445 3.95 5.15 18.45
CA ILE A 445 4.98 5.79 17.63
C ILE A 445 4.42 7.05 16.96
N VAL A 446 3.27 6.95 16.29
CA VAL A 446 2.65 8.10 15.63
C VAL A 446 2.34 9.23 16.61
N THR A 447 1.83 8.91 17.80
CA THR A 447 1.59 9.89 18.87
C THR A 447 2.89 10.60 19.25
N ARG A 448 3.97 9.85 19.49
CA ARG A 448 5.27 10.40 19.89
C ARG A 448 5.98 11.19 18.79
N TYR A 449 5.90 10.76 17.53
CA TYR A 449 6.67 11.32 16.41
C TYR A 449 5.93 12.38 15.61
N ILE A 450 4.60 12.46 15.73
CA ILE A 450 3.77 13.39 14.94
C ILE A 450 2.90 14.26 15.84
N ILE A 451 2.10 13.66 16.72
CA ILE A 451 1.10 14.40 17.49
C ILE A 451 1.75 15.28 18.55
N THR A 452 2.65 14.73 19.37
CA THR A 452 3.34 15.47 20.42
C THR A 452 4.18 16.62 19.87
N PRO A 453 5.10 16.42 18.89
CA PRO A 453 5.86 17.52 18.28
C PRO A 453 4.96 18.59 17.63
N SER A 454 3.86 18.19 16.98
CA SER A 454 2.91 19.13 16.40
C SER A 454 2.25 20.03 17.45
N ARG A 455 1.91 19.48 18.62
CA ARG A 455 1.31 20.24 19.74
C ARG A 455 2.33 21.18 20.38
N GLU A 456 3.56 20.71 20.63
CA GLU A 456 4.66 21.51 21.16
C GLU A 456 4.96 22.72 20.26
N ALA A 457 5.07 22.46 18.96
CA ALA A 457 5.34 23.49 17.95
C ALA A 457 4.22 24.56 17.88
N ARG A 458 2.95 24.15 18.02
CA ARG A 458 1.80 25.08 18.10
C ARG A 458 1.83 25.93 19.38
N ALA A 459 2.17 25.34 20.51
CA ALA A 459 2.27 26.06 21.79
C ALA A 459 3.38 27.12 21.76
N HIS A 460 4.52 26.80 21.12
CA HIS A 460 5.64 27.74 20.99
C HIS A 460 5.31 28.92 20.05
N ASN A 461 4.60 28.68 18.95
CA ASN A 461 4.24 29.74 17.99
C ASN A 461 3.22 30.75 18.53
N ARG A 462 2.35 30.36 19.46
CA ARG A 462 1.41 31.29 20.13
C ARG A 462 2.12 32.35 21.00
N ARG A 463 3.40 32.16 21.32
CA ARG A 463 4.19 33.02 22.21
C ARG A 463 5.15 33.98 21.49
N ARG A 464 5.21 34.00 20.15
CA ARG A 464 6.12 34.85 19.36
C ARG A 464 5.36 35.67 18.30
N GLU A 465 5.80 36.91 18.08
CA GLU A 465 5.33 37.77 16.98
C GLU A 465 5.79 37.24 15.60
N PRO A 466 5.02 37.50 14.52
CA PRO A 466 5.28 36.90 13.22
C PRO A 466 6.49 37.55 12.53
N VAL A 467 7.66 36.92 12.63
CA VAL A 467 8.83 37.33 11.84
C VAL A 467 8.72 36.82 10.40
N SER A 468 8.95 37.73 9.45
CA SER A 468 8.80 37.54 8.01
C SER A 468 9.90 36.66 7.40
N LYS A 469 9.51 35.44 7.03
CA LYS A 469 9.94 34.58 5.90
C LYS A 469 9.52 33.15 6.28
N LYS A 470 8.25 32.81 6.02
CA LYS A 470 7.71 31.51 6.42
C LYS A 470 8.27 30.44 5.48
N HIS A 471 9.14 29.59 6.01
CA HIS A 471 9.41 28.29 5.41
C HIS A 471 8.07 27.54 5.29
N LEU A 472 7.65 27.16 4.08
CA LEU A 472 6.40 26.48 3.79
C LEU A 472 6.68 25.01 3.52
N ASN A 473 6.21 24.14 4.41
CA ASN A 473 6.28 22.70 4.25
C ASN A 473 5.21 21.99 5.09
N LEU A 474 5.19 20.65 5.06
CA LEU A 474 4.21 19.87 5.83
C LEU A 474 4.29 20.08 7.35
N ALA A 475 5.49 20.28 7.91
CA ALA A 475 5.66 20.51 9.35
C ALA A 475 5.11 21.88 9.75
N THR A 476 5.40 22.95 8.99
CA THR A 476 4.89 24.29 9.26
C THR A 476 3.39 24.42 9.00
N ALA A 477 2.86 23.70 8.01
CA ALA A 477 1.41 23.57 7.79
C ALA A 477 0.72 22.87 8.98
N SER A 478 1.32 21.79 9.50
CA SER A 478 0.82 21.08 10.69
C SER A 478 0.75 21.98 11.95
N MET A 479 1.62 23.00 12.04
CA MET A 479 1.59 23.98 13.14
C MET A 479 0.44 24.99 13.03
N GLN A 480 -0.05 25.25 11.81
CA GLN A 480 -1.04 26.30 11.52
C GLN A 480 -2.47 25.78 11.44
N ALA A 481 -2.69 24.48 11.26
CA ALA A 481 -4.01 23.86 11.21
C ALA A 481 -4.75 24.04 12.56
N GLN A 482 -5.62 25.05 12.65
CA GLN A 482 -6.32 25.38 13.90
C GLN A 482 -7.47 24.42 14.21
N ASP A 483 -8.07 23.74 13.22
CA ASP A 483 -9.38 23.08 13.36
C ASP A 483 -9.61 21.76 12.56
N ARG A 484 -8.65 21.28 11.75
CA ARG A 484 -8.89 20.17 10.78
C ARG A 484 -8.18 18.84 11.09
N GLY A 485 -7.66 18.67 12.30
CA GLY A 485 -6.96 17.45 12.74
C GLY A 485 -5.55 17.27 12.14
N HIS A 486 -4.77 16.36 12.72
CA HIS A 486 -3.39 16.07 12.26
C HIS A 486 -3.40 15.21 11.00
N LYS A 487 -2.76 15.69 9.92
CA LYS A 487 -2.67 14.98 8.64
C LYS A 487 -1.41 14.13 8.53
N GLY A 488 -1.53 12.89 8.05
CA GLY A 488 -0.37 12.07 7.65
C GLY A 488 0.30 12.58 6.37
N THR A 489 1.47 12.05 6.02
CA THR A 489 2.16 12.29 4.72
C THR A 489 1.31 11.85 3.52
N GLY A 490 0.45 10.85 3.71
CA GLY A 490 -0.55 10.40 2.74
C GLY A 490 -1.82 11.25 2.67
N GLY A 491 -1.98 12.24 3.57
CA GLY A 491 -3.10 13.19 3.58
C GLY A 491 -4.32 12.80 4.43
N THR A 492 -4.28 11.70 5.18
CA THR A 492 -5.38 11.21 6.05
C THR A 492 -5.38 11.84 7.44
N ALA A 493 -6.56 11.89 8.09
CA ALA A 493 -6.68 12.20 9.51
C ALA A 493 -6.11 11.05 10.34
N LEU A 494 -4.93 11.27 10.92
CA LEU A 494 -4.01 10.17 11.27
C LEU A 494 -4.52 9.28 12.42
N ILE A 495 -4.97 9.86 13.53
CA ILE A 495 -5.37 9.10 14.72
C ILE A 495 -6.70 8.35 14.53
N PRO A 496 -7.79 8.97 14.03
CA PRO A 496 -9.05 8.24 13.81
C PRO A 496 -8.88 7.05 12.88
N PHE A 497 -8.12 7.23 11.79
CA PHE A 497 -7.81 6.16 10.84
C PHE A 497 -7.07 4.99 11.50
N LEU A 498 -6.01 5.26 12.26
CA LEU A 498 -5.21 4.20 12.89
C LEU A 498 -5.98 3.46 14.00
N LYS A 499 -6.76 4.19 14.80
CA LYS A 499 -7.61 3.58 15.83
C LYS A 499 -8.67 2.68 15.19
N GLN A 500 -9.36 3.16 14.15
CA GLN A 500 -10.33 2.36 13.42
C GLN A 500 -9.68 1.11 12.82
N ALA A 501 -8.52 1.23 12.16
CA ALA A 501 -7.83 0.07 11.59
C ALA A 501 -7.43 -0.97 12.64
N ARG A 502 -7.05 -0.56 13.86
CA ARG A 502 -6.80 -1.47 14.98
C ARG A 502 -8.09 -2.13 15.48
N ASP A 503 -9.15 -1.36 15.66
CA ASP A 503 -10.41 -1.87 16.18
C ASP A 503 -11.00 -2.90 15.19
N GLU A 504 -10.90 -2.62 13.88
CA GLU A 504 -11.25 -3.53 12.79
C GLU A 504 -10.44 -4.85 12.80
N THR A 505 -9.19 -4.85 13.28
CA THR A 505 -8.40 -6.08 13.48
C THR A 505 -9.04 -7.04 14.46
N SER A 506 -9.80 -6.51 15.42
CA SER A 506 -10.36 -7.30 16.51
C SER A 506 -11.74 -7.88 16.15
N GLU A 507 -12.36 -7.42 15.06
CA GLU A 507 -13.68 -7.88 14.62
C GLU A 507 -13.72 -9.37 14.20
N PRO A 508 -12.69 -9.94 13.54
CA PRO A 508 -12.69 -11.34 13.14
C PRO A 508 -12.50 -12.35 14.28
N THR A 509 -12.24 -11.89 15.51
CA THR A 509 -11.93 -12.74 16.67
C THR A 509 -13.04 -13.76 16.93
N VAL A 510 -12.64 -15.00 17.19
CA VAL A 510 -13.56 -16.15 17.30
C VAL A 510 -14.03 -16.32 18.73
N GLU A 511 -13.13 -16.21 19.70
CA GLU A 511 -13.42 -16.38 21.13
C GLU A 511 -13.80 -15.06 21.80
N GLU A 512 -14.90 -15.09 22.57
CA GLU A 512 -15.43 -13.89 23.24
C GLU A 512 -14.47 -13.36 24.32
N TRP A 513 -13.70 -14.25 24.98
CA TRP A 513 -12.72 -13.84 25.98
C TRP A 513 -11.53 -13.10 25.32
N THR A 514 -11.06 -13.55 24.16
CA THR A 514 -9.99 -12.89 23.39
C THR A 514 -10.45 -11.50 22.97
N LYS A 515 -11.68 -11.39 22.46
CA LYS A 515 -12.28 -10.11 22.08
C LYS A 515 -12.29 -9.12 23.26
N ARG A 516 -12.71 -9.57 24.44
CA ARG A 516 -12.68 -8.76 25.68
C ARG A 516 -11.27 -8.43 26.14
N PHE A 517 -10.29 -9.30 25.92
CA PHE A 517 -8.89 -9.03 26.26
C PHE A 517 -8.31 -7.92 25.38
N ILE A 518 -8.51 -8.01 24.06
CA ILE A 518 -8.04 -7.00 23.10
C ILE A 518 -8.73 -5.66 23.36
N GLN A 519 -10.05 -5.66 23.61
CA GLN A 519 -10.81 -4.44 23.94
C GLN A 519 -10.35 -3.80 25.26
N ARG A 520 -10.19 -4.58 26.34
CA ARG A 520 -9.71 -4.05 27.63
C ARG A 520 -8.32 -3.45 27.53
N LYS A 521 -7.43 -4.06 26.75
CA LYS A 521 -6.10 -3.50 26.49
C LYS A 521 -6.19 -2.17 25.72
N ALA A 522 -7.03 -2.11 24.69
CA ALA A 522 -7.26 -0.88 23.92
C ALA A 522 -7.87 0.25 24.78
N GLU A 523 -8.75 -0.06 25.72
CA GLU A 523 -9.35 0.89 26.68
C GLU A 523 -8.35 1.36 27.76
N GLY A 524 -7.53 0.44 28.27
CA GLY A 524 -6.47 0.75 29.24
C GLY A 524 -5.42 1.70 28.66
N ASP A 525 -4.95 1.44 27.44
CA ASP A 525 -4.00 2.31 26.74
C ASP A 525 -4.63 3.66 26.37
N ALA A 526 -5.92 3.70 25.99
CA ALA A 526 -6.63 4.95 25.73
C ALA A 526 -6.80 5.83 26.99
N ARG A 527 -6.91 5.22 28.17
CA ARG A 527 -6.95 5.94 29.46
C ARG A 527 -5.55 6.43 29.89
N ALA A 528 -4.50 5.68 29.58
CA ALA A 528 -3.11 6.11 29.81
C ALA A 528 -2.69 7.29 28.91
N ASP A 529 -3.31 7.44 27.74
CA ASP A 529 -3.11 8.54 26.79
C ASP A 529 -3.84 9.86 27.17
N MET A 530 -4.63 9.88 28.25
CA MET A 530 -5.28 11.09 28.78
C MET A 530 -4.37 11.78 29.82
N PRO A 531 -4.25 13.12 29.81
CA PRO A 531 -3.40 13.81 30.77
C PRO A 531 -3.99 13.68 32.19
N LEU A 532 -3.25 12.98 33.05
CA LEU A 532 -3.45 12.72 34.48
C LEU A 532 -4.50 13.63 35.16
N GLY A 533 -5.70 13.08 35.34
CA GLY A 533 -6.62 13.39 36.44
C GLY A 533 -6.51 12.29 37.50
N ARG A 534 -6.65 12.67 38.78
CA ARG A 534 -6.37 11.86 40.00
C ARG A 534 -6.88 10.41 39.95
N PRO A 535 -6.19 9.45 40.60
CA PRO A 535 -6.59 8.05 40.61
C PRO A 535 -7.83 7.84 41.49
N GLU A 536 -8.92 7.35 40.90
CA GLU A 536 -9.96 6.64 41.64
C GLU A 536 -9.62 5.15 41.68
N GLN A 537 -9.81 4.58 42.86
CA GLN A 537 -9.44 3.24 43.27
C GLN A 537 -10.34 2.22 42.57
N ALA A 538 -9.77 1.35 41.73
CA ALA A 538 -10.51 0.25 41.09
C ALA A 538 -10.44 -1.01 41.96
N ASP A 539 -11.61 -1.55 42.31
CA ASP A 539 -11.77 -2.80 43.05
C ASP A 539 -11.12 -3.99 42.32
N LYS A 540 -10.34 -4.76 43.07
CA LYS A 540 -9.67 -5.98 42.60
C LYS A 540 -10.63 -7.16 42.72
N GLU A 541 -11.24 -7.58 41.62
CA GLU A 541 -11.88 -8.90 41.52
C GLU A 541 -10.92 -9.88 40.81
N SER A 542 -10.37 -10.83 41.58
CA SER A 542 -9.43 -11.85 41.09
C SER A 542 -10.18 -12.99 40.39
N VAL A 543 -10.04 -13.11 39.06
CA VAL A 543 -10.48 -14.30 38.32
C VAL A 543 -9.30 -15.24 38.12
N SER A 544 -9.38 -16.43 38.72
CA SER A 544 -8.41 -17.52 38.58
C SER A 544 -8.65 -18.28 37.28
N VAL A 545 -7.64 -18.35 36.40
CA VAL A 545 -7.63 -19.20 35.19
C VAL A 545 -6.40 -20.12 35.25
N LYS A 546 -6.63 -21.45 35.19
CA LYS A 546 -5.56 -22.45 35.14
C LYS A 546 -5.08 -22.62 33.69
N GLY A 547 -3.84 -22.21 33.42
CA GLY A 547 -3.10 -22.50 32.17
C GLY A 547 -2.17 -23.72 32.31
N LEU A 548 -1.77 -24.27 31.16
CA LEU A 548 -0.95 -25.49 30.98
C LEU A 548 0.52 -25.40 31.47
N ALA A 549 0.89 -24.35 32.20
CA ALA A 549 2.15 -24.30 32.95
C ALA A 549 2.06 -23.26 34.10
N GLY A 550 1.44 -23.63 35.23
CA GLY A 550 1.57 -22.91 36.51
C GLY A 550 0.92 -21.52 36.60
N SER A 551 0.48 -21.15 37.79
CA SER A 551 -0.22 -19.89 38.09
C SER A 551 0.70 -18.66 38.01
N TRP A 552 0.27 -17.62 37.29
CA TRP A 552 0.88 -16.28 37.35
C TRP A 552 0.02 -15.36 38.21
N THR A 553 0.61 -14.70 39.22
CA THR A 553 0.01 -13.57 39.93
C THR A 553 0.64 -12.28 39.43
N MET A 554 -0.19 -11.32 39.00
CA MET A 554 0.22 -9.96 38.70
C MET A 554 0.37 -9.17 40.01
N GLU A 555 1.58 -8.70 40.31
CA GLU A 555 1.79 -7.55 41.18
C GLU A 555 2.50 -6.45 40.39
N ASP A 556 1.92 -5.24 40.47
CA ASP A 556 2.39 -4.03 39.84
C ASP A 556 3.68 -3.51 40.49
N ASN A 557 4.62 -3.05 39.66
CA ASN A 557 5.66 -2.05 39.94
C ASN A 557 6.20 -1.93 41.38
N VAL A 558 7.40 -2.48 41.60
CA VAL A 558 8.38 -1.85 42.50
C VAL A 558 9.69 -1.65 41.72
N GLY A 559 9.94 -0.40 41.35
CA GLY A 559 11.27 0.06 40.97
C GLY A 559 12.17 0.18 42.20
N GLY A 560 13.47 -0.02 42.02
CA GLY A 560 14.43 0.15 43.10
C GLY A 560 15.86 -0.23 42.76
N ILE A 561 16.56 0.69 42.10
CA ILE A 561 17.94 1.16 42.40
C ILE A 561 19.08 0.14 42.43
N CYS A 562 20.12 0.40 41.62
CA CYS A 562 21.49 0.53 42.13
C CYS A 562 22.33 1.44 41.22
N LEU A 563 22.75 2.56 41.82
CA LEU A 563 23.93 3.36 41.46
C LEU A 563 25.19 2.50 41.59
N VAL A 564 26.08 2.53 40.59
CA VAL A 564 27.47 3.08 40.59
C VAL A 564 27.87 3.28 39.13
#